data_AF-A0A8T5ATE9-F1
#
_entry.id   AF-A0A8T5ATE9-F1
#
_cell.length_a   1.000
_cell.length_b   1.000
_cell.length_c   1.000
_cell.angle_alpha   90.00
_cell.angle_beta   90.00
_cell.angle_gamma   90.00
#
_symmetry.space_group_name_H-M   'P 1'
#
loop_
_entity.id
_entity.type
_entity.pdbx_description
1 polymer ?
#
loop_
_entity_poly.entity_id
_entity_poly.type
_entity_poly.pdbx_seq_one_letter_code
_entity_poly.pdbx_strand_id
1 'polypeptide(L)' 'MKVLMEEEAQRIVVDFLKKRKKTEKIDVASVEQRGDCWIVRGTCPIDLEGHPWAERFEVVIDAKGKIKSTDFSLL' A
#
# COMPACT_ATOMS: atom_id res chain seq x y z
N MET A 1 0.10 -3.78 -24.60
CA MET A 1 -0.57 -3.88 -23.28
C MET A 1 0.52 -3.69 -22.25
N LYS A 2 0.49 -2.63 -21.43
CA LYS A 2 1.55 -2.37 -20.45
C LYS A 2 1.30 -3.28 -19.26
N VAL A 3 2.14 -4.29 -19.07
CA VAL A 3 2.10 -5.13 -17.88
C VAL A 3 2.66 -4.30 -16.75
N LEU A 4 1.85 -4.08 -15.71
CA LEU A 4 2.28 -3.39 -14.50
C LEU A 4 3.32 -4.26 -13.79
N MET A 5 4.52 -3.72 -13.59
CA MET A 5 5.60 -4.40 -12.87
C MET A 5 5.44 -4.19 -11.35
N GLU A 6 6.09 -5.05 -10.57
CA GLU A 6 6.12 -4.99 -9.10
C GLU A 6 6.48 -3.58 -8.57
N GLU A 7 7.52 -2.99 -9.14
CA GLU A 7 8.01 -1.65 -8.76
C GLU A 7 6.98 -0.55 -9.04
N GLU A 8 6.24 -0.66 -10.16
CA GLU A 8 5.14 0.26 -10.49
C GLU A 8 3.95 0.07 -9.55
N ALA A 9 3.60 -1.18 -9.22
CA ALA A 9 2.60 -1.53 -8.21
C ALA A 9 2.91 -0.89 -6.87
N GLN A 10 4.13 -1.10 -6.38
CA GLN A 10 4.61 -0.53 -5.13
C GLN A 10 4.52 1.00 -5.15
N ARG A 11 5.00 1.64 -6.22
CA ARG A 11 5.00 3.11 -6.34
C ARG A 11 3.60 3.69 -6.30
N ILE A 12 2.64 3.08 -7.00
CA ILE A 12 1.23 3.52 -7.00
C ILE A 12 0.63 3.42 -5.61
N VAL A 13 0.85 2.29 -4.91
CA VAL A 13 0.32 2.09 -3.56
C VAL A 13 0.94 3.07 -2.57
N VAL A 14 2.25 3.25 -2.60
CA VAL A 14 2.95 4.20 -1.73
C VAL A 14 2.44 5.62 -1.95
N ASP A 15 2.32 6.09 -3.20
CA ASP A 15 1.80 7.43 -3.49
C ASP A 15 0.37 7.64 -2.99
N PHE A 16 -0.49 6.63 -3.19
CA PHE A 16 -1.85 6.62 -2.68
C PHE A 16 -1.90 6.69 -1.16
N LEU A 17 -1.09 5.89 -0.46
CA LEU A 17 -1.06 5.84 0.99
C LEU A 17 -0.52 7.13 1.60
N LYS A 18 0.53 7.72 1.00
CA LYS A 18 1.08 9.02 1.43
C LYS A 18 0.00 10.11 1.41
N LYS A 19 -0.80 10.16 0.34
CA LYS A 19 -1.91 11.12 0.20
C LYS A 19 -3.05 10.83 1.17
N ARG A 20 -3.42 9.55 1.35
CA ARG A 20 -4.55 9.13 2.19
C ARG A 20 -4.28 9.29 3.68
N LYS A 21 -3.08 8.91 4.14
CA LYS A 21 -2.68 8.88 5.56
C LYS A 21 -1.90 10.12 5.99
N LYS A 22 -1.58 11.04 5.07
CA LYS A 22 -0.77 12.25 5.33
C LYS A 22 0.57 11.93 6.01
N THR A 23 1.18 10.81 5.64
CA THR A 23 2.47 10.36 6.17
C THR A 23 3.42 10.13 5.01
N GLU A 24 4.69 10.52 5.17
CA GLU A 24 5.72 10.24 4.16
C GLU A 24 6.42 8.89 4.37
N LYS A 25 6.25 8.33 5.57
CA LYS A 25 6.87 7.08 5.99
C LYS A 25 5.91 5.94 5.66
N ILE A 26 6.15 5.21 4.58
CA ILE A 26 5.42 3.99 4.25
C ILE A 26 6.47 2.89 4.15
N ASP A 27 6.33 1.85 4.97
CA ASP A 27 7.21 0.69 4.97
C ASP A 27 6.49 -0.45 4.25
N VAL A 28 7.03 -0.89 3.11
CA VAL A 28 6.45 -1.97 2.32
C VAL A 28 7.11 -3.27 2.74
N ALA A 29 6.31 -4.20 3.26
CA ALA A 29 6.78 -5.49 3.73
C ALA A 29 6.80 -6.54 2.62
N SER A 30 5.82 -6.54 1.72
CA SER A 30 5.73 -7.50 0.62
C SER A 30 4.88 -6.99 -0.53
N VAL A 31 5.23 -7.42 -1.73
CA VAL A 31 4.46 -7.20 -2.96
C VAL A 31 4.24 -8.56 -3.61
N GLU A 32 2.97 -8.97 -3.74
CA GLU A 32 2.59 -10.28 -4.28
C GLU A 32 1.70 -10.11 -5.52
N GLN A 33 2.04 -10.78 -6.62
CA GLN A 33 1.14 -10.88 -7.77
C GLN A 33 0.18 -12.05 -7.58
N ARG A 34 -1.13 -11.79 -7.64
CA ARG A 34 -2.19 -12.79 -7.65
C ARG A 34 -3.07 -12.64 -8.88
N GLY A 35 -2.77 -13.44 -9.90
CA GLY A 35 -3.42 -13.36 -11.21
C GLY A 35 -3.20 -11.99 -11.84
N ASP A 36 -4.29 -11.31 -12.22
CA ASP A 36 -4.28 -9.96 -12.79
C ASP A 36 -4.23 -8.83 -11.75
N CYS A 37 -4.03 -9.15 -10.47
CA CYS A 37 -3.93 -8.18 -9.40
C CYS A 37 -2.59 -8.27 -8.69
N TRP A 38 -2.17 -7.14 -8.13
CA TRP A 38 -1.05 -6.99 -7.23
C TRP A 38 -1.58 -6.71 -5.83
N ILE A 39 -0.97 -7.31 -4.82
CA ILE A 39 -1.29 -7.15 -3.41
C ILE A 39 -0.06 -6.58 -2.75
N VAL A 40 -0.15 -5.35 -2.25
CA VAL A 40 0.95 -4.67 -1.56
C VAL A 40 0.61 -4.60 -0.09
N ARG A 41 1.50 -5.13 0.75
CA ARG A 41 1.36 -5.20 2.20
C ARG A 41 2.48 -4.45 2.87
N GLY A 42 2.18 -3.84 4.00
CA GLY A 42 3.19 -3.11 4.74
C GLY A 42 2.65 -2.48 6.01
N THR A 43 3.42 -1.55 6.53
CA THR A 43 3.03 -0.75 7.68
C THR A 43 3.21 0.73 7.39
N CYS A 44 2.30 1.54 7.92
CA CYS A 44 2.44 2.98 7.94
C CYS A 44 2.36 3.47 9.38
N PRO A 45 3.22 4.41 9.81
CA PRO A 45 3.08 5.02 11.11
C PRO A 45 1.82 5.89 11.10
N ILE A 46 1.02 5.69 12.13
CA ILE A 46 -0.09 6.55 12.48
C ILE A 46 0.35 7.39 13.67
N ASP A 47 0.27 8.70 13.54
CA ASP A 47 0.44 9.60 14.67
C ASP A 47 -0.92 9.71 15.37
N LEU A 48 -1.12 8.83 16.34
CA LEU A 48 -2.20 8.94 17.31
C LEU A 48 -1.53 9.45 18.59
N GLU A 49 -1.85 10.68 18.98
CA GLU A 49 -1.47 11.25 20.28
C GLU A 49 0.04 11.24 20.61
N GLY A 50 0.92 11.39 19.61
CA GLY A 50 2.37 11.48 19.82
C GLY A 50 3.08 10.14 20.06
N HIS A 51 2.40 9.02 19.84
CA HIS A 51 3.01 7.68 19.89
C HIS A 51 3.12 7.07 18.48
N PRO A 52 4.30 6.51 18.11
CA PRO A 52 4.52 5.93 16.79
C PRO A 52 3.91 4.53 16.70
N TRP A 53 2.59 4.45 16.56
CA TRP A 53 1.94 3.18 16.27
C TRP A 53 2.05 2.84 14.79
N ALA A 54 2.29 1.56 14.48
CA ALA A 54 2.33 1.07 13.12
C ALA A 54 0.98 0.46 12.78
N GLU A 55 0.28 1.02 11.81
CA GLU A 55 -0.92 0.42 11.24
C GLU A 55 -0.51 -0.46 10.06
N ARG A 56 -0.97 -1.72 10.03
CA ARG A 56 -0.79 -2.59 8.87
C ARG A 56 -1.74 -2.17 7.78
N PHE A 57 -1.26 -2.20 6.54
CA PHE A 57 -2.08 -1.99 5.36
C PHE A 57 -1.96 -3.17 4.39
N GLU A 58 -3.05 -3.44 3.69
CA GLU A 58 -3.09 -4.27 2.50
C GLU A 58 -3.81 -3.52 1.39
N VAL A 59 -3.18 -3.37 0.24
CA VAL A 59 -3.76 -2.67 -0.92
C VAL A 59 -3.73 -3.60 -2.12
N VAL A 60 -4.90 -3.80 -2.73
CA VAL A 60 -5.07 -4.59 -3.94
C VAL A 60 -5.20 -3.64 -5.13
N ILE A 61 -4.40 -3.85 -6.17
CA ILE A 61 -4.35 -3.07 -7.40
C ILE A 61 -4.49 -3.98 -8.61
N ASP A 62 -5.27 -3.60 -9.61
CA ASP A 62 -5.36 -4.37 -10.86
C ASP A 62 -4.20 -4.07 -11.83
N ALA A 63 -4.06 -4.87 -12.89
CA ALA A 63 -3.02 -4.73 -13.91
C ALA A 63 -2.98 -3.38 -14.65
N LYS A 64 -4.01 -2.52 -14.50
CA LYS A 64 -4.06 -1.14 -15.02
C LYS A 64 -3.65 -0.11 -13.97
N GLY A 65 -3.27 -0.53 -12.76
CA GLY A 65 -2.86 0.34 -11.66
C GLY A 65 -4.03 0.95 -10.88
N LYS A 66 -5.26 0.46 -11.07
CA LYS A 66 -6.42 0.95 -10.32
C LYS A 66 -6.53 0.21 -8.99
N ILE A 67 -6.71 0.95 -7.90
CA ILE A 67 -6.95 0.38 -6.57
C ILE A 67 -8.33 -0.30 -6.54
N LYS A 68 -8.33 -1.57 -6.17
CA LYS A 68 -9.50 -2.44 -6.08
C LYS A 68 -10.01 -2.54 -4.66
N SER A 69 -9.10 -2.67 -3.69
CA SER A 69 -9.44 -2.78 -2.27
C SER A 69 -8.31 -2.23 -1.40
N THR A 70 -8.67 -1.79 -0.20
CA THR A 70 -7.73 -1.32 0.81
C THR A 70 -8.21 -1.81 2.18
N ASP A 71 -7.36 -2.52 2.89
CA ASP A 71 -7.57 -2.92 4.27
C ASP A 71 -6.53 -2.22 5.16
N PHE A 72 -6.98 -1.76 6.33
CA PHE A 72 -6.15 -1.15 7.34
C PHE A 72 -6.50 -1.76 8.68
N SER A 73 -5.49 -2.28 9.36
CA SER A 73 -5.67 -2.95 10.64
C SER A 73 -4.63 -2.44 11.63
N LEU A 74 -5.12 -1.98 12.79
CA LEU A 74 -4.27 -1.57 13.91
C LEU A 74 -3.58 -2.81 14.49
N LEU A 75 -2.29 -2.67 14.82
CA LEU A 75 -1.52 -3.67 15.55
C LEU A 75 -1.66 -3.52 17.06
#